data_AF-A0A843SPT7-F1
#
_entry.id   AF-A0A843SPT7-F1
#
_cell.length_a   1.000
_cell.length_b   1.000
_cell.length_c   1.000
_cell.angle_alpha   90.00
_cell.angle_beta   90.00
_cell.angle_gamma   90.00
#
_symmetry.space_group_name_H-M   'P 1'
#
loop_
_entity.id
_entity.type
_entity.pdbx_description
1 polymer ?
#
loop_
_entity_poly.entity_id
_entity_poly.type
_entity_poly.pdbx_seq_one_letter_code
_entity_poly.pdbx_strand_id
1 'polypeptide(L)'
;MTPIRWVGCAPRNFLKGRPGGHAPRAIVLHRTGGSLREIGRRFSNPISSLSSHYVVGRDGSIEQYVAEADAAFHAGIILNPTWTRLTPKVNPNFYTVGIEHEGGDDDWPDAQRTASAALIAEVAARWSIPLAAAHVIPHSAIRASVACPGPSCPLDDLLARAQRSLDDAAVLISTDEMELAGRTARPASAAPRIDRTGLSLSADQYYGQVWPKDLIVLHFTAGGTARSAVDTWRSNPEHVATAYVVDLDGTIYEVFPPRFWAYHLGVKGATAHERRSIGIEIVNVGPLQRSAEDPATLNWWPPGNSWGKRYCSLDESSRYLQVTYRDKHYFATFPEAQLDAVSGLVAQVCDEFNIPRLLPRADDRLACSPATFAGFKGIATHANFRPDKWDIGPAFGWDRLGL
;
A
#
# COMPACT_ATOMS: atom_id res chain seq x y z
N MET A 1 17.04 10.58 -3.41
CA MET A 1 16.12 11.04 -2.36
C MET A 1 16.89 11.32 -1.09
N THR A 2 16.55 12.38 -0.36
CA THR A 2 17.13 12.64 0.96
C THR A 2 16.58 11.60 1.95
N PRO A 3 17.43 10.85 2.67
CA PRO A 3 16.96 9.88 3.65
C PRO A 3 16.09 10.56 4.72
N ILE A 4 14.90 9.99 4.96
CA ILE A 4 14.03 10.43 6.05
C ILE A 4 14.43 9.67 7.32
N ARG A 5 14.87 10.42 8.34
CA ARG A 5 15.20 9.84 9.64
C ARG A 5 13.96 9.75 10.51
N TRP A 6 13.55 8.54 10.89
CA TRP A 6 12.51 8.36 11.91
C TRP A 6 13.05 8.74 13.30
N VAL A 7 12.41 9.71 13.96
CA VAL A 7 12.73 10.15 15.33
C VAL A 7 11.63 9.72 16.30
N GLY A 8 10.37 9.80 15.87
CA GLY A 8 9.21 9.52 16.71
C GLY A 8 8.84 10.68 17.64
N CYS A 9 7.58 10.68 18.07
CA CYS A 9 6.98 11.71 18.93
C CYS A 9 6.48 11.09 20.24
N ALA A 10 6.36 11.89 21.30
CA ALA A 10 5.77 11.41 22.55
C ALA A 10 4.31 10.92 22.30
N PRO A 11 3.90 9.75 22.81
CA PRO A 11 2.57 9.17 22.52
C PRO A 11 1.35 10.04 22.84
N ARG A 12 1.52 11.08 23.67
CA ARG A 12 0.44 12.04 24.04
C ARG A 12 0.33 13.23 23.10
N ASN A 13 1.26 13.38 22.15
CA ASN A 13 1.33 14.52 21.25
C ASN A 13 0.74 14.22 19.86
N PHE A 14 0.12 13.06 19.66
CA PHE A 14 -0.61 12.71 18.44
C PHE A 14 -1.73 11.71 18.77
N LEU A 15 -2.66 11.50 17.85
CA LEU A 15 -3.62 10.39 17.94
C LEU A 15 -3.18 9.27 17.01
N LYS A 16 -3.19 8.04 17.52
CA LYS A 16 -2.98 6.85 16.70
C LYS A 16 -4.20 6.63 15.81
N GLY A 17 -3.98 6.49 14.51
CA GLY A 17 -5.00 6.55 13.48
C GLY A 17 -5.58 7.96 13.31
N ARG A 18 -6.39 8.13 12.27
CA ARG A 18 -7.14 9.36 12.00
C ARG A 18 -8.60 9.16 12.41
N PRO A 19 -9.10 9.90 13.42
CA PRO A 19 -10.49 9.79 13.86
C PRO A 19 -11.47 9.92 12.69
N GLY A 20 -12.55 9.14 12.71
CA GLY A 20 -13.53 9.12 11.62
C GLY A 20 -13.06 8.43 10.33
N GLY A 21 -11.88 7.79 10.34
CA GLY A 21 -11.35 7.12 9.15
C GLY A 21 -10.89 8.08 8.06
N HIS A 22 -10.62 9.34 8.42
CA HIS A 22 -10.16 10.34 7.46
C HIS A 22 -8.78 9.97 6.88
N ALA A 23 -8.58 10.27 5.60
CA ALA A 23 -7.29 10.20 4.94
C ALA A 23 -6.73 11.62 4.72
N PRO A 24 -5.39 11.79 4.71
CA PRO A 24 -4.75 12.99 4.19
C PRO A 24 -5.30 13.40 2.82
N ARG A 25 -5.64 14.68 2.68
CA ARG A 25 -6.03 15.28 1.39
C ARG A 25 -5.43 16.66 1.14
N ALA A 26 -4.59 17.11 2.07
CA ALA A 26 -3.86 18.36 2.01
C ALA A 26 -2.62 18.33 2.92
N ILE A 27 -1.65 19.17 2.60
CA ILE A 27 -0.40 19.37 3.32
C ILE A 27 -0.42 20.79 3.91
N VAL A 28 -0.05 20.92 5.18
CA VAL A 28 0.03 22.19 5.89
C VAL A 28 1.50 22.49 6.16
N LEU A 29 1.97 23.63 5.67
CA LEU A 29 3.34 24.10 5.85
C LEU A 29 3.44 24.97 7.11
N HIS A 30 4.50 24.72 7.88
CA HIS A 30 4.78 25.42 9.13
C HIS A 30 6.23 25.92 9.19
N ARG A 31 6.46 26.91 10.05
CA ARG A 31 7.79 27.27 10.57
C ARG A 31 7.87 26.89 12.03
N THR A 32 8.99 26.30 12.40
CA THR A 32 9.27 25.86 13.78
C THR A 32 9.42 27.04 14.75
N GLY A 33 9.90 28.20 14.27
CA GLY A 33 10.28 29.33 15.11
C GLY A 33 11.54 29.07 15.96
N GLY A 34 12.36 28.09 15.58
CA GLY A 34 13.55 27.67 16.31
C GLY A 34 14.37 26.63 15.55
N SER A 35 15.29 25.98 16.25
CA SER A 35 16.14 24.92 15.68
C SER A 35 15.44 23.55 15.64
N LEU A 36 15.94 22.66 14.78
CA LEU A 36 15.49 21.27 14.66
C LEU A 36 15.62 20.52 16.00
N ARG A 37 16.69 20.80 16.77
CA ARG A 37 16.88 20.24 18.11
C ARG A 37 15.81 20.71 19.10
N GLU A 38 15.39 21.97 19.03
CA GLU A 38 14.38 22.54 19.93
C GLU A 38 12.99 21.98 19.62
N ILE A 39 12.62 21.88 18.34
CA ILE A 39 11.34 21.30 17.96
C ILE A 39 11.29 19.80 18.31
N GLY A 40 12.39 19.07 18.10
CA GLY A 40 12.48 17.65 18.50
C GLY A 40 12.31 17.44 20.01
N ARG A 41 12.89 18.33 20.85
CA ARG A 41 12.66 18.34 22.30
C ARG A 41 11.21 18.63 22.65
N ARG A 42 10.57 19.58 21.95
CA ARG A 42 9.15 19.92 22.17
C ARG A 42 8.23 18.75 21.82
N PHE A 43 8.49 18.06 20.71
CA PHE A 43 7.73 16.88 20.29
C PHE A 43 7.97 15.67 21.20
N SER A 44 9.14 15.56 21.82
CA SER A 44 9.47 14.53 22.82
C SER A 44 8.88 14.82 24.20
N ASN A 45 8.45 16.05 24.48
CA ASN A 45 7.84 16.42 25.76
C ASN A 45 6.35 16.00 25.79
N PRO A 46 5.93 15.02 26.63
CA PRO A 46 4.58 14.46 26.60
C PRO A 46 3.47 15.41 27.06
N ILE A 47 3.81 16.60 27.57
CA ILE A 47 2.83 17.63 27.96
C ILE A 47 2.76 18.81 26.97
N SER A 48 3.52 18.78 25.86
CA SER A 48 3.49 19.88 24.90
C SER A 48 2.20 19.91 24.09
N SER A 49 1.58 18.75 23.85
CA SER A 49 0.40 18.59 22.99
C SER A 49 0.60 19.14 21.57
N LEU A 50 1.85 19.12 21.08
CA LEU A 50 2.25 19.62 19.76
C LEU A 50 3.08 18.56 19.04
N SER A 51 2.80 18.37 17.75
CA SER A 51 3.58 17.54 16.85
C SER A 51 3.33 17.91 15.39
N SER A 52 4.25 17.53 14.51
CA SER A 52 4.05 17.47 13.06
C SER A 52 4.40 16.08 12.55
N HIS A 53 4.12 15.81 11.28
CA HIS A 53 4.54 14.56 10.67
C HIS A 53 6.03 14.61 10.34
N TYR A 54 6.46 15.71 9.73
CA TYR A 54 7.83 15.93 9.29
C TYR A 54 8.39 17.26 9.80
N VAL A 55 9.71 17.30 9.95
CA VAL A 55 10.52 18.52 10.13
C VAL A 55 11.62 18.50 9.08
N VAL A 56 11.80 19.61 8.35
CA VAL A 56 12.87 19.80 7.37
C VAL A 56 13.88 20.81 7.93
N GLY A 57 15.12 20.36 8.15
CA GLY A 57 16.25 21.16 8.61
C GLY A 57 16.70 22.18 7.55
N ARG A 58 17.44 23.20 7.97
CA ARG A 58 18.00 24.22 7.06
C ARG A 58 18.98 23.64 6.04
N ASP A 59 19.66 22.56 6.40
CA ASP A 59 20.59 21.81 5.57
C ASP A 59 19.91 20.81 4.62
N GLY A 60 18.57 20.75 4.64
CA GLY A 60 17.78 19.80 3.85
C GLY A 60 17.60 18.44 4.51
N SER A 61 18.13 18.19 5.72
CA SER A 61 17.81 16.98 6.48
C SER A 61 16.31 16.87 6.75
N ILE A 62 15.78 15.65 6.74
CA ILE A 62 14.36 15.39 6.99
C ILE A 62 14.21 14.43 8.16
N GLU A 63 13.43 14.82 9.15
CA GLU A 63 13.06 14.00 10.29
C GLU A 63 11.56 13.75 10.32
N GLN A 64 11.15 12.51 10.60
CA GLN A 64 9.77 12.10 10.77
C GLN A 64 9.43 11.81 12.23
N TYR A 65 8.35 12.42 12.72
CA TYR A 65 7.93 12.36 14.12
C TYR A 65 6.62 11.61 14.31
N VAL A 66 5.70 11.72 13.36
CA VAL A 66 4.39 11.03 13.38
C VAL A 66 4.15 10.36 12.03
N ALA A 67 3.63 9.14 12.04
CA ALA A 67 3.28 8.42 10.82
C ALA A 67 2.12 9.14 10.11
N GLU A 68 2.11 9.17 8.78
CA GLU A 68 1.06 9.85 8.01
C GLU A 68 -0.35 9.25 8.24
N ALA A 69 -0.42 7.98 8.65
CA ALA A 69 -1.66 7.30 9.02
C ALA A 69 -2.22 7.72 10.39
N ASP A 70 -1.40 8.37 11.22
CA ASP A 70 -1.77 8.92 12.53
C ASP A 70 -2.07 10.42 12.40
N ALA A 71 -2.72 11.02 13.40
CA ALA A 71 -3.05 12.45 13.39
C ALA A 71 -2.11 13.26 14.31
N ALA A 72 -1.13 13.94 13.70
CA ALA A 72 -0.26 14.89 14.39
C ALA A 72 -1.01 16.17 14.81
N PHE A 73 -0.54 16.85 15.85
CA PHE A 73 -1.17 18.04 16.44
C PHE A 73 -0.55 19.35 15.96
N HIS A 74 -0.67 19.63 14.65
CA HIS A 74 -0.02 20.79 14.02
C HIS A 74 -0.97 21.94 13.67
N ALA A 75 -2.20 21.64 13.23
CA ALA A 75 -3.13 22.65 12.74
C ALA A 75 -3.86 23.40 13.88
N GLY A 76 -4.02 22.75 15.03
CA GLY A 76 -4.71 23.34 16.19
C GLY A 76 -6.21 23.60 15.94
N ILE A 77 -6.72 24.70 16.47
CA ILE A 77 -8.10 25.13 16.28
C ILE A 77 -8.28 25.86 14.94
N ILE A 78 -9.48 25.76 14.37
CA ILE A 78 -9.89 26.57 13.22
C ILE A 78 -10.30 27.95 13.75
N LEU A 79 -9.71 29.02 13.22
CA LEU A 79 -10.06 30.39 13.60
C LEU A 79 -9.92 31.34 12.40
N ASN A 80 -11.04 31.91 11.96
CA ASN A 80 -11.14 32.78 10.78
C ASN A 80 -10.39 32.22 9.55
N PRO A 81 -10.70 30.98 9.12
CA PRO A 81 -9.96 30.33 8.04
C PRO A 81 -10.22 31.01 6.69
N THR A 82 -9.20 31.06 5.85
CA THR A 82 -9.32 31.41 4.42
C THR A 82 -9.34 30.18 3.53
N TRP A 83 -8.93 29.02 4.05
CA TRP A 83 -8.96 27.77 3.31
C TRP A 83 -10.39 27.24 3.16
N THR A 84 -10.87 27.17 1.91
CA THR A 84 -12.25 26.81 1.58
C THR A 84 -12.55 25.32 1.64
N ARG A 85 -11.53 24.46 1.77
CA ARG A 85 -11.69 22.99 1.78
C ARG A 85 -11.69 22.38 3.19
N LEU A 86 -12.06 23.16 4.21
CA LEU A 86 -12.27 22.64 5.55
C LEU A 86 -13.47 21.68 5.57
N THR A 87 -13.36 20.58 6.31
CA THR A 87 -14.52 19.73 6.60
C THR A 87 -15.26 20.34 7.80
N PRO A 88 -16.55 20.67 7.67
CA PRO A 88 -17.32 21.27 8.76
C PRO A 88 -17.26 20.41 10.02
N LYS A 89 -16.98 21.03 11.17
CA LYS A 89 -16.94 20.39 12.51
C LYS A 89 -15.92 19.26 12.67
N VAL A 90 -14.96 19.11 11.75
CA VAL A 90 -13.88 18.11 11.85
C VAL A 90 -12.56 18.83 12.03
N ASN A 91 -11.72 18.32 12.94
CA ASN A 91 -10.39 18.88 13.17
C ASN A 91 -9.49 18.65 11.94
N PRO A 92 -8.83 19.69 11.39
CA PRO A 92 -7.96 19.56 10.22
C PRO A 92 -6.79 18.60 10.39
N ASN A 93 -6.30 18.38 11.62
CA ASN A 93 -5.26 17.39 11.91
C ASN A 93 -5.64 15.98 11.39
N PHE A 94 -6.95 15.67 11.29
CA PHE A 94 -7.41 14.34 10.91
C PHE A 94 -7.32 14.07 9.41
N TYR A 95 -7.27 15.10 8.56
CA TYR A 95 -7.23 14.96 7.10
C TYR A 95 -6.10 15.77 6.45
N THR A 96 -5.11 16.19 7.23
CA THR A 96 -3.92 16.88 6.72
C THR A 96 -2.62 16.25 7.23
N VAL A 97 -1.56 16.45 6.45
CA VAL A 97 -0.16 16.19 6.83
C VAL A 97 0.50 17.53 7.16
N GLY A 98 1.32 17.56 8.21
CA GLY A 98 1.99 18.77 8.69
C GLY A 98 3.49 18.67 8.48
N ILE A 99 4.07 19.65 7.78
CA ILE A 99 5.51 19.75 7.51
C ILE A 99 6.04 21.03 8.15
N GLU A 100 6.92 20.86 9.14
CA GLU A 100 7.63 21.94 9.83
C GLU A 100 8.94 22.25 9.14
N HIS A 101 9.32 23.53 9.09
CA HIS A 101 10.59 23.97 8.52
C HIS A 101 11.40 24.71 9.56
N GLU A 102 12.65 24.29 9.76
CA GLU A 102 13.58 24.90 10.69
C GLU A 102 13.83 26.38 10.35
N GLY A 103 13.71 27.25 11.35
CA GLY A 103 13.90 28.69 11.24
C GLY A 103 12.65 29.51 11.63
N GLY A 104 12.74 30.83 11.47
CA GLY A 104 11.71 31.82 11.80
C GLY A 104 11.34 32.68 10.59
N ASP A 105 11.39 34.00 10.73
CA ASP A 105 11.06 34.99 9.68
C ASP A 105 12.19 35.20 8.65
N ASP A 106 13.24 34.41 8.74
CA ASP A 106 14.40 34.41 7.86
C ASP A 106 14.15 33.64 6.55
N ASP A 107 15.19 33.60 5.72
CA ASP A 107 15.14 32.91 4.43
C ASP A 107 14.96 31.39 4.58
N TRP A 108 14.46 30.78 3.51
CA TRP A 108 14.38 29.33 3.36
C TRP A 108 15.56 28.90 2.47
N PRO A 109 16.62 28.29 3.03
CA PRO A 109 17.79 27.89 2.25
C PRO A 109 17.43 26.94 1.12
N ASP A 110 18.20 26.96 0.04
CA ASP A 110 17.88 26.14 -1.15
C ASP A 110 17.84 24.63 -0.84
N ALA A 111 18.72 24.15 0.04
CA ALA A 111 18.71 22.77 0.52
C ALA A 111 17.39 22.40 1.22
N GLN A 112 16.89 23.28 2.10
CA GLN A 112 15.61 23.12 2.78
C GLN A 112 14.44 23.13 1.79
N ARG A 113 14.43 24.06 0.82
CA ARG A 113 13.36 24.13 -0.21
C ARG A 113 13.35 22.92 -1.12
N THR A 114 14.53 22.45 -1.55
CA THR A 114 14.68 21.26 -2.39
C THR A 114 14.21 20.00 -1.67
N ALA A 115 14.63 19.80 -0.41
CA ALA A 115 14.19 18.68 0.42
C ALA A 115 12.68 18.73 0.71
N SER A 116 12.15 19.92 1.04
CA SER A 116 10.72 20.12 1.27
C SER A 116 9.88 19.85 0.03
N ALA A 117 10.30 20.34 -1.15
CA ALA A 117 9.59 20.09 -2.40
C ALA A 117 9.57 18.60 -2.77
N ALA A 118 10.69 17.89 -2.61
CA ALA A 118 10.75 16.44 -2.81
C ALA A 118 9.81 15.71 -1.84
N LEU A 119 9.82 16.09 -0.55
CA LEU A 119 8.91 15.52 0.45
C LEU A 119 7.43 15.80 0.12
N ILE A 120 7.10 17.02 -0.31
CA ILE A 120 5.75 17.40 -0.74
C ILE A 120 5.30 16.53 -1.91
N ALA A 121 6.16 16.34 -2.93
CA ALA A 121 5.87 15.49 -4.07
C ALA A 121 5.62 14.03 -3.65
N GLU A 122 6.44 13.49 -2.75
CA GLU A 122 6.28 12.13 -2.25
C GLU A 122 5.00 11.94 -1.42
N VAL A 123 4.70 12.87 -0.49
CA VAL A 123 3.46 12.85 0.31
C VAL A 123 2.26 12.97 -0.62
N ALA A 124 2.34 13.85 -1.61
CA ALA A 124 1.29 14.08 -2.59
C ALA A 124 1.01 12.83 -3.43
N ALA A 125 2.06 12.15 -3.91
CA ALA A 125 1.94 10.90 -4.64
C ALA A 125 1.31 9.79 -3.77
N ARG A 126 1.80 9.60 -2.53
CA ARG A 126 1.27 8.57 -1.60
C ARG A 126 -0.22 8.73 -1.30
N TRP A 127 -0.68 9.97 -1.13
CA TRP A 127 -2.05 10.26 -0.71
C TRP A 127 -2.96 10.80 -1.83
N SER A 128 -2.48 10.77 -3.08
CA SER A 128 -3.18 11.34 -4.23
C SER A 128 -3.63 12.80 -4.00
N ILE A 129 -2.77 13.61 -3.36
CA ILE A 129 -3.03 15.02 -3.08
C ILE A 129 -2.58 15.85 -4.29
N PRO A 130 -3.45 16.65 -4.93
CA PRO A 130 -3.02 17.52 -6.02
C PRO A 130 -1.94 18.52 -5.58
N LEU A 131 -0.90 18.70 -6.39
CA LEU A 131 0.13 19.74 -6.19
C LEU A 131 -0.41 21.11 -6.60
N ALA A 132 -1.29 21.67 -5.78
CA ALA A 132 -1.88 22.99 -5.99
C ALA A 132 -2.01 23.74 -4.66
N ALA A 133 -2.03 25.07 -4.71
CA ALA A 133 -2.17 25.93 -3.53
C ALA A 133 -3.50 25.72 -2.76
N ALA A 134 -4.48 25.03 -3.34
CA ALA A 134 -5.69 24.61 -2.64
C ALA A 134 -5.50 23.39 -1.73
N HIS A 135 -4.38 22.68 -1.87
CA HIS A 135 -4.06 21.40 -1.24
C HIS A 135 -2.72 21.42 -0.50
N VAL A 136 -1.77 22.28 -0.88
CA VAL A 136 -0.59 22.61 -0.08
C VAL A 136 -0.78 24.03 0.42
N ILE A 137 -1.00 24.17 1.73
CA ILE A 137 -1.47 25.43 2.32
C ILE A 137 -0.58 25.88 3.48
N PRO A 138 -0.49 27.20 3.73
CA PRO A 138 0.10 27.69 4.97
C PRO A 138 -0.82 27.41 6.16
N HIS A 139 -0.25 27.26 7.36
CA HIS A 139 -1.02 27.12 8.60
C HIS A 139 -2.01 28.28 8.84
N SER A 140 -1.61 29.49 8.49
CA SER A 140 -2.45 30.70 8.55
C SER A 140 -3.75 30.58 7.77
N ALA A 141 -3.83 29.73 6.74
CA ALA A 141 -5.07 29.49 5.98
C ALA A 141 -6.14 28.73 6.78
N ILE A 142 -5.73 27.98 7.82
CA ILE A 142 -6.63 27.30 8.77
C ILE A 142 -6.91 28.18 9.99
N ARG A 143 -5.89 28.92 10.45
CA ARG A 143 -5.94 29.73 11.66
C ARG A 143 -5.31 31.09 11.39
N ALA A 144 -6.12 32.09 11.01
CA ALA A 144 -5.59 33.41 10.64
C ALA A 144 -4.90 34.15 11.82
N SER A 145 -5.10 33.71 13.07
CA SER A 145 -4.40 34.28 14.22
C SER A 145 -2.93 33.85 14.34
N VAL A 146 -2.45 32.94 13.49
CA VAL A 146 -1.04 32.58 13.42
C VAL A 146 -0.46 33.09 12.11
N ALA A 147 0.69 33.75 12.17
CA ALA A 147 1.40 34.21 10.97
C ALA A 147 2.14 33.06 10.26
N CYS A 148 2.23 31.88 10.89
CA CYS A 148 2.90 30.68 10.38
C CYS A 148 2.39 30.26 8.98
N PRO A 149 3.26 29.92 8.02
CA PRO A 149 4.73 29.83 8.08
C PRO A 149 5.47 31.15 7.74
N GLY A 150 4.80 32.30 7.85
CA GLY A 150 5.36 33.62 7.60
C GLY A 150 5.13 34.10 6.15
N PRO A 151 5.25 35.42 5.91
CA PRO A 151 5.07 36.00 4.58
C PRO A 151 6.18 35.58 3.59
N SER A 152 7.32 35.10 4.08
CA SER A 152 8.43 34.60 3.26
C SER A 152 8.22 33.17 2.74
N CYS A 153 7.09 32.52 3.06
CA CYS A 153 6.78 31.17 2.62
C CYS A 153 6.87 31.03 1.10
N PRO A 154 7.81 30.24 0.56
CA PRO A 154 8.05 30.15 -0.88
C PRO A 154 7.10 29.14 -1.54
N LEU A 155 5.78 29.23 -1.29
CA LEU A 155 4.80 28.20 -1.68
C LEU A 155 4.85 27.89 -3.18
N ASP A 156 4.88 28.91 -4.04
CA ASP A 156 4.90 28.72 -5.49
C ASP A 156 6.21 28.07 -5.96
N ASP A 157 7.36 28.40 -5.35
CA ASP A 157 8.64 27.75 -5.66
C ASP A 157 8.64 26.28 -5.21
N LEU A 158 8.10 25.98 -4.01
CA LEU A 158 7.99 24.60 -3.53
C LEU A 158 7.08 23.77 -4.42
N LEU A 159 5.93 24.29 -4.83
CA LEU A 159 5.01 23.61 -5.76
C LEU A 159 5.66 23.39 -7.12
N ALA A 160 6.34 24.39 -7.66
CA ALA A 160 7.01 24.27 -8.95
C ALA A 160 8.17 23.25 -8.90
N ARG A 161 8.94 23.21 -7.80
CA ARG A 161 9.98 22.19 -7.57
C ARG A 161 9.39 20.81 -7.36
N ALA A 162 8.29 20.69 -6.63
CA ALA A 162 7.62 19.41 -6.38
C ALA A 162 7.07 18.84 -7.69
N GLN A 163 6.43 19.68 -8.51
CA GLN A 163 5.95 19.29 -9.83
C GLN A 163 7.11 18.87 -10.73
N ARG A 164 8.19 19.68 -10.79
CA ARG A 164 9.41 19.29 -11.51
C ARG A 164 10.00 17.99 -10.99
N SER A 165 9.99 17.73 -9.69
CA SER A 165 10.49 16.47 -9.14
C SER A 165 9.65 15.26 -9.57
N LEU A 166 8.34 15.42 -9.73
CA LEU A 166 7.47 14.39 -10.29
C LEU A 166 7.69 14.23 -11.80
N ASP A 167 7.86 15.33 -12.52
CA ASP A 167 8.13 15.34 -13.96
C ASP A 167 9.51 14.74 -14.26
N ASP A 168 10.54 15.10 -13.50
CA ASP A 168 11.90 14.58 -13.59
C ASP A 168 11.96 13.11 -13.16
N ALA A 169 11.20 12.70 -12.14
CA ALA A 169 11.04 11.29 -11.82
C ALA A 169 10.37 10.55 -12.98
N ALA A 170 9.35 11.13 -13.61
CA ALA A 170 8.72 10.56 -14.80
C ALA A 170 9.68 10.52 -16.01
N VAL A 171 10.58 11.51 -16.17
CA VAL A 171 11.61 11.55 -17.22
C VAL A 171 12.75 10.58 -16.93
N LEU A 172 13.23 10.46 -15.68
CA LEU A 172 14.25 9.49 -15.27
C LEU A 172 13.74 8.06 -15.41
N ILE A 173 12.49 7.81 -15.01
CA ILE A 173 11.79 6.56 -15.33
C ILE A 173 11.77 6.36 -16.86
N SER A 174 11.44 7.39 -17.64
CA SER A 174 11.43 7.32 -19.11
C SER A 174 12.82 7.12 -19.75
N THR A 175 13.92 7.58 -19.15
CA THR A 175 15.29 7.42 -19.68
C THR A 175 15.94 6.11 -19.24
N ASP A 176 15.69 5.66 -18.00
CA ASP A 176 16.05 4.31 -17.56
C ASP A 176 15.28 3.26 -18.38
N GLU A 177 14.03 3.53 -18.76
CA GLU A 177 13.28 2.70 -19.73
C GLU A 177 13.92 2.66 -21.13
N MET A 178 14.66 3.70 -21.56
CA MET A 178 15.38 3.72 -22.84
C MET A 178 16.72 2.95 -22.79
N GLU A 179 17.43 2.95 -21.67
CA GLU A 179 18.64 2.13 -21.49
C GLU A 179 18.29 0.66 -21.19
N LEU A 180 17.17 0.40 -20.50
CA LEU A 180 16.56 -0.92 -20.43
C LEU A 180 15.75 -1.27 -21.68
N ALA A 181 15.58 -0.43 -22.70
CA ALA A 181 14.91 -0.81 -23.96
C ALA A 181 15.77 -1.74 -24.85
N GLY A 182 17.00 -2.07 -24.43
CA GLY A 182 17.67 -3.31 -24.86
C GLY A 182 17.07 -4.59 -24.25
N ARG A 183 16.21 -4.46 -23.22
CA ARG A 183 15.42 -5.49 -22.51
C ARG A 183 14.14 -4.88 -21.88
N THR A 184 13.20 -4.54 -22.75
CA THR A 184 11.83 -4.00 -22.55
C THR A 184 11.14 -4.11 -21.18
N ALA A 185 10.64 -2.97 -20.66
CA ALA A 185 9.32 -2.73 -20.01
C ALA A 185 9.11 -1.20 -19.81
N ARG A 186 7.92 -0.57 -19.76
CA ARG A 186 6.56 -0.85 -20.30
C ARG A 186 5.69 0.41 -20.03
N PRO A 187 4.89 0.91 -21.01
CA PRO A 187 4.09 2.13 -20.86
C PRO A 187 2.98 1.99 -19.80
N ALA A 188 2.53 3.14 -19.27
CA ALA A 188 1.38 3.27 -18.37
C ALA A 188 0.25 2.31 -18.77
N SER A 189 -0.03 1.33 -17.90
CA SER A 189 -0.96 0.25 -18.22
C SER A 189 -2.35 0.84 -18.48
N ALA A 190 -2.86 0.64 -19.69
CA ALA A 190 -4.30 0.59 -19.91
C ALA A 190 -4.94 -0.33 -18.84
N ALA A 191 -6.18 -0.05 -18.44
CA ALA A 191 -6.91 -0.93 -17.52
C ALA A 191 -6.72 -2.39 -17.93
N PRO A 192 -6.38 -3.29 -16.98
CA PRO A 192 -6.06 -4.67 -17.31
C PRO A 192 -7.17 -5.29 -18.16
N ARG A 193 -6.80 -5.97 -19.24
CA ARG A 193 -7.77 -6.74 -20.02
C ARG A 193 -8.18 -7.95 -19.21
N ILE A 194 -9.47 -8.02 -18.88
CA ILE A 194 -10.06 -9.11 -18.10
C ILE A 194 -10.84 -10.01 -19.06
N ASP A 195 -10.45 -11.28 -19.15
CA ASP A 195 -11.23 -12.32 -19.82
C ASP A 195 -12.38 -12.75 -18.90
N ARG A 196 -13.62 -12.54 -19.35
CA ARG A 196 -14.84 -12.88 -18.61
C ARG A 196 -15.55 -14.13 -19.15
N THR A 197 -14.99 -14.79 -20.16
CA THR A 197 -15.64 -15.91 -20.86
C THR A 197 -14.80 -17.18 -20.84
N GLY A 198 -13.47 -17.08 -20.84
CA GLY A 198 -12.57 -18.23 -20.99
C GLY A 198 -12.63 -19.25 -19.84
N LEU A 199 -12.89 -18.80 -18.61
CA LEU A 199 -12.90 -19.63 -17.40
C LEU A 199 -14.08 -19.32 -16.45
N SER A 200 -15.19 -18.78 -16.97
CA SER A 200 -16.34 -18.49 -16.12
C SER A 200 -16.92 -19.74 -15.44
N LEU A 201 -17.41 -19.56 -14.22
CA LEU A 201 -18.17 -20.54 -13.46
C LEU A 201 -19.67 -20.39 -13.75
N SER A 202 -20.40 -21.50 -13.66
CA SER A 202 -21.86 -21.49 -13.73
C SER A 202 -22.44 -20.84 -12.47
N ALA A 203 -23.66 -20.29 -12.60
CA ALA A 203 -24.28 -19.49 -11.53
C ALA A 203 -24.59 -20.27 -10.25
N ASP A 204 -24.60 -21.60 -10.29
CA ASP A 204 -24.74 -22.50 -9.15
C ASP A 204 -23.45 -22.65 -8.33
N GLN A 205 -22.29 -22.19 -8.83
CA GLN A 205 -20.98 -22.37 -8.17
C GLN A 205 -20.59 -21.20 -7.26
N TYR A 206 -21.44 -20.19 -7.14
CA TYR A 206 -21.25 -19.03 -6.27
C TYR A 206 -22.60 -18.49 -5.79
N TYR A 207 -22.58 -17.61 -4.80
CA TYR A 207 -23.77 -17.00 -4.23
C TYR A 207 -24.04 -15.65 -4.90
N GLY A 208 -25.05 -15.60 -5.78
CA GLY A 208 -25.49 -14.39 -6.51
C GLY A 208 -26.08 -13.26 -5.64
N GLN A 209 -25.84 -13.24 -4.34
CA GLN A 209 -26.23 -12.14 -3.45
C GLN A 209 -25.20 -11.01 -3.56
N VAL A 210 -25.65 -9.83 -3.96
CA VAL A 210 -24.81 -8.62 -3.94
C VAL A 210 -24.43 -8.27 -2.50
N TRP A 211 -23.14 -8.02 -2.26
CA TRP A 211 -22.63 -7.67 -0.93
C TRP A 211 -21.64 -6.50 -1.02
N PRO A 212 -21.66 -5.53 -0.08
CA PRO A 212 -20.64 -4.48 -0.01
C PRO A 212 -19.24 -5.06 0.17
N LYS A 213 -18.29 -4.58 -0.62
CA LYS A 213 -16.90 -5.05 -0.58
C LYS A 213 -16.00 -4.00 0.04
N ASP A 214 -15.15 -4.44 0.95
CA ASP A 214 -14.17 -3.57 1.63
C ASP A 214 -12.83 -4.26 1.89
N LEU A 215 -12.63 -5.44 1.30
CA LEU A 215 -11.45 -6.27 1.47
C LEU A 215 -11.10 -6.97 0.15
N ILE A 216 -9.82 -6.99 -0.22
CA ILE A 216 -9.25 -7.91 -1.20
C ILE A 216 -8.46 -8.96 -0.43
N VAL A 217 -8.58 -10.23 -0.81
CA VAL A 217 -7.73 -11.30 -0.25
C VAL A 217 -6.95 -11.95 -1.38
N LEU A 218 -5.63 -11.91 -1.27
CA LEU A 218 -4.72 -12.55 -2.20
C LEU A 218 -4.48 -14.02 -1.79
N HIS A 219 -4.53 -14.91 -2.77
CA HIS A 219 -4.30 -16.35 -2.66
C HIS A 219 -3.26 -16.81 -3.69
N PHE A 220 -2.64 -17.97 -3.46
CA PHE A 220 -2.00 -18.71 -4.55
C PHE A 220 -2.67 -20.07 -4.79
N THR A 221 -2.63 -20.53 -6.03
CA THR A 221 -3.39 -21.73 -6.45
C THR A 221 -2.89 -23.04 -5.84
N ALA A 222 -1.65 -23.07 -5.35
CA ALA A 222 -0.90 -24.29 -5.06
C ALA A 222 -0.92 -25.22 -6.29
N GLY A 223 -0.76 -24.62 -7.48
CA GLY A 223 -0.97 -25.26 -8.77
C GLY A 223 -0.26 -24.53 -9.90
N GLY A 224 -0.36 -25.09 -11.11
CA GLY A 224 0.46 -24.67 -12.25
C GLY A 224 -0.24 -23.83 -13.31
N THR A 225 -1.58 -23.76 -13.34
CA THR A 225 -2.35 -22.98 -14.33
C THR A 225 -3.67 -22.48 -13.77
N ALA A 226 -4.20 -21.38 -14.33
CA ALA A 226 -5.50 -20.84 -13.92
C ALA A 226 -6.64 -21.84 -14.20
N ARG A 227 -6.58 -22.49 -15.36
CA ARG A 227 -7.55 -23.54 -15.75
C ARG A 227 -7.61 -24.66 -14.73
N SER A 228 -6.46 -25.16 -14.25
CA SER A 228 -6.44 -26.26 -13.28
C SER A 228 -7.09 -25.88 -11.94
N ALA A 229 -6.92 -24.63 -11.49
CA ALA A 229 -7.57 -24.12 -10.29
C ALA A 229 -9.09 -24.05 -10.48
N VAL A 230 -9.56 -23.48 -11.59
CA VAL A 230 -10.99 -23.36 -11.90
C VAL A 230 -11.67 -24.72 -12.11
N ASP A 231 -11.00 -25.66 -12.78
CA ASP A 231 -11.55 -27.01 -12.98
C ASP A 231 -11.67 -27.76 -11.64
N THR A 232 -10.77 -27.50 -10.69
CA THR A 232 -10.89 -28.00 -9.31
C THR A 232 -12.14 -27.42 -8.64
N TRP A 233 -12.38 -26.11 -8.77
CA TRP A 233 -13.58 -25.46 -8.22
C TRP A 233 -14.87 -26.00 -8.82
N ARG A 234 -14.92 -26.19 -10.15
CA ARG A 234 -16.07 -26.80 -10.85
C ARG A 234 -16.42 -28.19 -10.35
N SER A 235 -15.43 -28.94 -9.86
CA SER A 235 -15.64 -30.27 -9.28
C SER A 235 -16.08 -30.25 -7.82
N ASN A 236 -16.04 -29.07 -7.17
CA ASN A 236 -16.31 -28.93 -5.75
C ASN A 236 -17.75 -28.42 -5.49
N PRO A 237 -18.62 -29.22 -4.85
CA PRO A 237 -20.00 -28.81 -4.57
C PRO A 237 -20.11 -27.75 -3.45
N GLU A 238 -19.02 -27.42 -2.75
CA GLU A 238 -19.03 -26.47 -1.64
C GLU A 238 -18.91 -24.99 -2.08
N HIS A 239 -19.02 -24.70 -3.38
CA HIS A 239 -18.94 -23.34 -3.94
C HIS A 239 -17.65 -22.62 -3.52
N VAL A 240 -16.51 -23.31 -3.65
CA VAL A 240 -15.19 -22.76 -3.34
C VAL A 240 -14.64 -22.09 -4.58
N ALA A 241 -14.40 -20.78 -4.53
CA ALA A 241 -13.81 -20.01 -5.64
C ALA A 241 -13.40 -18.61 -5.19
N THR A 242 -12.45 -18.00 -5.90
CA THR A 242 -12.19 -16.55 -5.88
C THR A 242 -12.87 -15.87 -7.08
N ALA A 243 -13.06 -14.55 -7.07
CA ALA A 243 -13.69 -13.86 -8.20
C ALA A 243 -12.76 -13.74 -9.41
N TYR A 244 -11.45 -13.68 -9.16
CA TYR A 244 -10.42 -13.56 -10.18
C TYR A 244 -9.35 -14.63 -10.06
N VAL A 245 -8.77 -15.01 -11.20
CA VAL A 245 -7.54 -15.80 -11.30
C VAL A 245 -6.55 -15.12 -12.24
N VAL A 246 -5.28 -15.02 -11.84
CA VAL A 246 -4.20 -14.48 -12.67
C VAL A 246 -3.20 -15.58 -13.01
N ASP A 247 -3.06 -15.90 -14.30
CA ASP A 247 -2.13 -16.94 -14.77
C ASP A 247 -0.67 -16.42 -14.85
N LEU A 248 0.28 -17.33 -15.08
CA LEU A 248 1.72 -17.02 -15.07
C LEU A 248 2.15 -15.99 -16.13
N ASP A 249 1.40 -15.88 -17.23
CA ASP A 249 1.64 -14.92 -18.31
C ASP A 249 0.98 -13.54 -18.05
N GLY A 250 0.28 -13.39 -16.92
CA GLY A 250 -0.46 -12.19 -16.58
C GLY A 250 -1.87 -12.12 -17.15
N THR A 251 -2.37 -13.18 -17.81
CA THR A 251 -3.78 -13.24 -18.21
C THR A 251 -4.67 -13.23 -16.98
N ILE A 252 -5.66 -12.33 -16.96
CA ILE A 252 -6.62 -12.18 -15.87
C ILE A 252 -7.96 -12.75 -16.30
N TYR A 253 -8.49 -13.67 -15.51
CA TYR A 253 -9.82 -14.24 -15.67
C TYR A 253 -10.75 -13.75 -14.56
N GLU A 254 -11.89 -13.17 -14.91
CA GLU A 254 -13.03 -13.02 -14.00
C GLU A 254 -13.86 -14.29 -14.09
N VAL A 255 -13.84 -15.10 -13.02
CA VAL A 255 -14.50 -16.41 -13.02
C VAL A 255 -15.95 -16.31 -12.54
N PHE A 256 -16.27 -15.30 -11.74
CA PHE A 256 -17.64 -14.88 -11.43
C PHE A 256 -17.69 -13.38 -11.08
N PRO A 257 -18.86 -12.71 -11.17
CA PRO A 257 -18.95 -11.28 -10.91
C PRO A 257 -18.52 -10.91 -9.47
N PRO A 258 -17.54 -10.01 -9.29
CA PRO A 258 -16.94 -9.69 -7.98
C PRO A 258 -17.89 -9.05 -6.96
N ARG A 259 -19.07 -8.58 -7.39
CA ARG A 259 -20.14 -8.10 -6.50
C ARG A 259 -20.81 -9.24 -5.69
N PHE A 260 -20.64 -10.48 -6.15
CA PHE A 260 -21.13 -11.70 -5.52
C PHE A 260 -20.04 -12.32 -4.63
N TRP A 261 -20.28 -13.51 -4.10
CA TRP A 261 -19.31 -14.18 -3.23
C TRP A 261 -19.36 -15.70 -3.35
N ALA A 262 -18.26 -16.33 -2.96
CA ALA A 262 -18.08 -17.77 -2.86
C ALA A 262 -17.19 -18.03 -1.63
N TYR A 263 -17.05 -19.29 -1.19
CA TYR A 263 -16.11 -19.60 -0.10
C TYR A 263 -14.67 -19.59 -0.63
N HIS A 264 -13.77 -18.89 0.05
CA HIS A 264 -12.35 -18.87 -0.33
C HIS A 264 -11.40 -18.82 0.87
N LEU A 265 -11.85 -18.37 2.05
CA LEU A 265 -11.05 -18.39 3.26
C LEU A 265 -11.14 -19.74 3.98
N GLY A 266 -12.31 -20.39 3.97
CA GLY A 266 -12.52 -21.67 4.66
C GLY A 266 -12.40 -21.55 6.19
N VAL A 267 -12.79 -20.39 6.74
CA VAL A 267 -12.91 -20.19 8.19
C VAL A 267 -14.26 -20.77 8.63
N LYS A 268 -14.23 -21.88 9.37
CA LYS A 268 -15.45 -22.60 9.76
C LYS A 268 -16.38 -21.73 10.62
N GLY A 269 -17.67 -21.70 10.28
CA GLY A 269 -18.71 -21.02 11.05
C GLY A 269 -18.76 -19.49 10.89
N ALA A 270 -17.92 -18.88 10.04
CA ALA A 270 -17.89 -17.43 9.83
C ALA A 270 -17.81 -17.06 8.34
N THR A 271 -18.90 -16.50 7.81
CA THR A 271 -19.01 -16.09 6.39
C THR A 271 -18.90 -14.58 6.17
N ALA A 272 -18.68 -13.82 7.24
CA ALA A 272 -18.63 -12.36 7.15
C ALA A 272 -17.46 -11.90 6.27
N HIS A 273 -16.29 -12.54 6.42
CA HIS A 273 -15.14 -12.23 5.57
C HIS A 273 -15.36 -12.71 4.14
N GLU A 274 -15.79 -13.96 3.92
CA GLU A 274 -16.12 -14.50 2.59
C GLU A 274 -17.00 -13.55 1.76
N ARG A 275 -18.04 -12.97 2.39
CA ARG A 275 -18.99 -12.08 1.72
C ARG A 275 -18.43 -10.69 1.43
N ARG A 276 -17.64 -10.12 2.35
CA ARG A 276 -17.11 -8.76 2.21
C ARG A 276 -15.82 -8.68 1.39
N SER A 277 -15.16 -9.81 1.13
CA SER A 277 -13.96 -9.84 0.31
C SER A 277 -14.21 -10.13 -1.16
N ILE A 278 -13.26 -9.65 -1.97
CA ILE A 278 -13.00 -10.13 -3.32
C ILE A 278 -11.72 -10.95 -3.27
N GLY A 279 -11.81 -12.24 -3.53
CA GLY A 279 -10.65 -13.11 -3.66
C GLY A 279 -9.96 -12.89 -5.02
N ILE A 280 -8.63 -12.83 -5.01
CA ILE A 280 -7.79 -12.91 -6.22
C ILE A 280 -6.84 -14.10 -6.03
N GLU A 281 -6.97 -15.07 -6.91
CA GLU A 281 -6.15 -16.27 -6.95
C GLU A 281 -5.00 -16.09 -7.94
N ILE A 282 -3.77 -16.35 -7.52
CA ILE A 282 -2.58 -16.10 -8.35
C ILE A 282 -1.90 -17.44 -8.60
N VAL A 283 -1.70 -17.80 -9.87
CA VAL A 283 -1.09 -19.09 -10.21
C VAL A 283 0.34 -19.15 -9.69
N ASN A 284 0.54 -19.94 -8.63
CA ASN A 284 1.84 -20.16 -8.01
C ASN A 284 1.76 -21.47 -7.19
N VAL A 285 2.85 -22.25 -7.21
CA VAL A 285 2.95 -23.52 -6.51
C VAL A 285 3.20 -23.37 -5.00
N GLY A 286 3.55 -22.16 -4.55
CA GLY A 286 3.74 -21.79 -3.15
C GLY A 286 5.10 -22.25 -2.59
N PRO A 287 5.13 -22.81 -1.36
CA PRO A 287 6.35 -23.28 -0.75
C PRO A 287 7.00 -24.44 -1.53
N LEU A 288 8.32 -24.53 -1.42
CA LEU A 288 9.15 -25.57 -2.03
C LEU A 288 9.97 -26.29 -0.95
N GLN A 289 10.38 -27.52 -1.25
CA GLN A 289 11.28 -28.31 -0.41
C GLN A 289 12.41 -28.90 -1.26
N ARG A 290 13.59 -29.08 -0.65
CA ARG A 290 14.67 -29.81 -1.31
C ARG A 290 14.23 -31.26 -1.54
N SER A 291 14.54 -31.78 -2.72
CA SER A 291 14.33 -33.19 -3.02
C SER A 291 15.21 -34.05 -2.12
N ALA A 292 14.65 -35.16 -1.63
CA ALA A 292 15.40 -36.16 -0.88
C ALA A 292 16.33 -36.99 -1.78
N GLU A 293 16.01 -37.09 -3.07
CA GLU A 293 16.76 -37.87 -4.06
C GLU A 293 17.90 -37.06 -4.68
N ASP A 294 17.69 -35.75 -4.89
CA ASP A 294 18.67 -34.83 -5.44
C ASP A 294 18.67 -33.51 -4.65
N PRO A 295 19.62 -33.30 -3.72
CA PRO A 295 19.69 -32.10 -2.90
C PRO A 295 19.87 -30.78 -3.68
N ALA A 296 20.24 -30.84 -4.97
CA ALA A 296 20.33 -29.68 -5.85
C ALA A 296 18.97 -29.26 -6.44
N THR A 297 17.91 -30.02 -6.16
CA THR A 297 16.57 -29.82 -6.73
C THR A 297 15.57 -29.35 -5.67
N LEU A 298 14.70 -28.41 -6.06
CA LEU A 298 13.53 -28.00 -5.31
C LEU A 298 12.27 -28.61 -5.93
N ASN A 299 11.45 -29.23 -5.08
CA ASN A 299 10.15 -29.80 -5.41
C ASN A 299 9.03 -28.98 -4.78
N TRP A 300 7.86 -28.99 -5.41
CA TRP A 300 6.64 -28.41 -4.86
C TRP A 300 5.67 -29.49 -4.39
N TRP A 301 4.72 -29.08 -3.54
CA TRP A 301 3.67 -29.95 -3.01
C TRP A 301 2.38 -29.79 -3.80
N PRO A 302 2.01 -30.75 -4.67
CA PRO A 302 0.64 -30.82 -5.14
C PRO A 302 -0.27 -31.29 -3.99
N PRO A 303 -1.51 -30.77 -3.90
CA PRO A 303 -2.49 -31.28 -2.94
C PRO A 303 -2.60 -32.81 -3.00
N GLY A 304 -2.35 -33.47 -1.87
CA GLY A 304 -2.53 -34.93 -1.73
C GLY A 304 -1.29 -35.81 -1.90
N ASN A 305 -0.07 -35.30 -2.22
CA ASN A 305 1.10 -36.19 -2.27
C ASN A 305 2.49 -35.49 -2.20
N SER A 306 3.17 -35.70 -1.06
CA SER A 306 4.61 -36.02 -0.91
C SER A 306 5.73 -35.13 -1.47
N TRP A 307 5.52 -33.84 -1.79
CA TRP A 307 6.62 -32.92 -2.15
C TRP A 307 7.55 -33.48 -3.24
N GLY A 308 7.01 -34.32 -4.12
CA GLY A 308 7.79 -35.15 -5.03
C GLY A 308 7.91 -34.57 -6.44
N LYS A 309 7.18 -33.49 -6.74
CA LYS A 309 7.16 -32.94 -8.09
C LYS A 309 8.26 -31.88 -8.25
N ARG A 310 9.24 -32.18 -9.10
CA ARG A 310 10.30 -31.25 -9.49
C ARG A 310 9.72 -29.90 -9.90
N TYR A 311 10.28 -28.82 -9.36
CA TYR A 311 9.97 -27.44 -9.75
C TYR A 311 11.15 -26.79 -10.48
N CYS A 312 12.30 -26.66 -9.81
CA CYS A 312 13.51 -26.06 -10.34
C CYS A 312 14.76 -26.63 -9.64
N SER A 313 15.96 -26.37 -10.16
CA SER A 313 17.22 -26.58 -9.44
C SER A 313 17.64 -25.34 -8.63
N LEU A 314 18.58 -25.50 -7.70
CA LEU A 314 19.07 -24.44 -6.81
C LEU A 314 19.84 -23.33 -7.54
N ASP A 315 20.39 -23.61 -8.73
CA ASP A 315 21.03 -22.63 -9.61
C ASP A 315 20.03 -21.73 -10.36
N GLU A 316 18.76 -22.14 -10.44
CA GLU A 316 17.66 -21.33 -10.99
C GLU A 316 17.14 -20.32 -9.94
N SER A 317 18.02 -19.52 -9.34
CA SER A 317 17.71 -18.63 -8.20
C SER A 317 16.69 -17.53 -8.49
N SER A 318 16.32 -17.30 -9.75
CA SER A 318 15.24 -16.39 -10.13
C SER A 318 13.84 -16.99 -9.93
N ARG A 319 13.74 -18.33 -9.84
CA ARG A 319 12.46 -19.06 -9.75
C ARG A 319 12.00 -19.28 -8.31
N TYR A 320 12.84 -19.00 -7.33
CA TYR A 320 12.52 -19.17 -5.92
C TYR A 320 13.19 -18.11 -5.04
N LEU A 321 12.58 -17.87 -3.88
CA LEU A 321 13.16 -17.11 -2.80
C LEU A 321 13.52 -18.06 -1.65
N GLN A 322 14.76 -18.04 -1.20
CA GLN A 322 15.19 -18.74 0.02
C GLN A 322 14.88 -17.88 1.24
N VAL A 323 13.87 -18.28 2.02
CA VAL A 323 13.38 -17.53 3.18
C VAL A 323 12.59 -18.47 4.09
N THR A 324 12.68 -18.25 5.40
CA THR A 324 11.95 -19.07 6.37
C THR A 324 10.60 -18.45 6.71
N TYR A 325 9.52 -19.19 6.48
CA TYR A 325 8.16 -18.82 6.84
C TYR A 325 7.29 -20.07 7.09
N ARG A 326 6.68 -20.17 8.28
CA ARG A 326 5.82 -21.30 8.74
C ARG A 326 6.39 -22.68 8.35
N ASP A 327 7.62 -22.93 8.80
CA ASP A 327 8.39 -24.18 8.62
C ASP A 327 8.75 -24.54 7.16
N LYS A 328 8.68 -23.56 6.26
CA LYS A 328 9.14 -23.66 4.87
C LYS A 328 10.31 -22.73 4.65
N HIS A 329 11.26 -23.14 3.81
CA HIS A 329 12.54 -22.43 3.61
C HIS A 329 12.74 -21.91 2.19
N TYR A 330 11.83 -22.26 1.28
CA TYR A 330 11.87 -21.89 -0.12
C TYR A 330 10.44 -21.61 -0.59
N PHE A 331 10.27 -20.58 -1.43
CA PHE A 331 8.98 -20.20 -2.01
C PHE A 331 9.17 -19.87 -3.49
N ALA A 332 8.28 -20.35 -4.35
CA ALA A 332 8.31 -19.98 -5.76
C ALA A 332 8.04 -18.47 -5.95
N THR A 333 8.84 -17.82 -6.77
CA THR A 333 8.66 -16.41 -7.14
C THR A 333 7.53 -16.24 -8.15
N PHE A 334 7.10 -15.00 -8.36
CA PHE A 334 6.05 -14.63 -9.29
C PHE A 334 6.68 -13.98 -10.53
N PRO A 335 6.32 -14.39 -11.77
CA PRO A 335 6.80 -13.72 -12.97
C PRO A 335 6.37 -12.25 -13.04
N GLU A 336 7.20 -11.42 -13.67
CA GLU A 336 6.98 -9.98 -13.81
C GLU A 336 5.62 -9.63 -14.43
N ALA A 337 5.26 -10.29 -15.55
CA ALA A 337 3.98 -10.06 -16.21
C ALA A 337 2.78 -10.39 -15.31
N GLN A 338 2.91 -11.41 -14.46
CA GLN A 338 1.90 -11.79 -13.48
C GLN A 338 1.79 -10.75 -12.36
N LEU A 339 2.90 -10.25 -11.82
CA LEU A 339 2.90 -9.21 -10.79
C LEU A 339 2.30 -7.89 -11.31
N ASP A 340 2.62 -7.49 -12.53
CA ASP A 340 2.03 -6.31 -13.16
C ASP A 340 0.51 -6.45 -13.35
N ALA A 341 0.06 -7.64 -13.76
CA ALA A 341 -1.35 -7.95 -13.91
C ALA A 341 -2.09 -7.91 -12.56
N VAL A 342 -1.51 -8.49 -11.51
CA VAL A 342 -2.06 -8.44 -10.15
C VAL A 342 -2.13 -7.00 -9.64
N SER A 343 -1.08 -6.20 -9.85
CA SER A 343 -1.03 -4.80 -9.45
C SER A 343 -2.14 -3.97 -10.11
N GLY A 344 -2.25 -4.07 -11.45
CA GLY A 344 -3.30 -3.40 -12.20
C GLY A 344 -4.71 -3.85 -11.80
N LEU A 345 -4.90 -5.16 -11.56
CA LEU A 345 -6.18 -5.72 -11.13
C LEU A 345 -6.57 -5.23 -9.73
N VAL A 346 -5.64 -5.24 -8.77
CA VAL A 346 -5.88 -4.75 -7.41
C VAL A 346 -6.27 -3.27 -7.44
N ALA A 347 -5.56 -2.44 -8.21
CA ALA A 347 -5.89 -1.03 -8.37
C ALA A 347 -7.31 -0.84 -8.96
N GLN A 348 -7.63 -1.55 -10.04
CA GLN A 348 -8.96 -1.48 -10.67
C GLN A 348 -10.08 -1.92 -9.71
N VAL A 349 -9.88 -3.03 -8.98
CA VAL A 349 -10.88 -3.53 -8.01
C VAL A 349 -11.04 -2.56 -6.83
N CYS A 350 -9.95 -1.94 -6.36
CA CYS A 350 -10.03 -0.90 -5.34
C CYS A 350 -10.89 0.28 -5.79
N ASP A 351 -10.71 0.74 -7.04
CA ASP A 351 -11.47 1.86 -7.59
C ASP A 351 -12.94 1.50 -7.82
N GLU A 352 -13.21 0.34 -8.40
CA GLU A 352 -14.58 -0.12 -8.72
C GLU A 352 -15.43 -0.31 -7.47
N PHE A 353 -14.85 -0.85 -6.40
CA PHE A 353 -15.56 -1.18 -5.17
C PHE A 353 -15.31 -0.18 -4.03
N ASN A 354 -14.53 0.87 -4.27
CA ASN A 354 -14.11 1.83 -3.26
C ASN A 354 -13.45 1.16 -2.03
N ILE A 355 -12.64 0.13 -2.29
CA ILE A 355 -11.87 -0.57 -1.27
C ILE A 355 -10.63 0.28 -0.96
N PRO A 356 -10.31 0.55 0.32
CA PRO A 356 -9.12 1.33 0.67
C PRO A 356 -7.85 0.70 0.08
N ARG A 357 -7.00 1.50 -0.56
CA ARG A 357 -5.66 1.11 -1.00
C ARG A 357 -4.71 1.04 0.20
N LEU A 358 -5.00 0.14 1.13
CA LEU A 358 -4.30 0.01 2.40
C LEU A 358 -3.72 -1.39 2.54
N LEU A 359 -2.43 -1.44 2.84
CA LEU A 359 -1.76 -2.67 3.25
C LEU A 359 -1.72 -2.76 4.79
N PRO A 360 -1.75 -3.98 5.36
CA PRO A 360 -1.37 -4.20 6.75
C PRO A 360 0.03 -3.68 7.01
N ARG A 361 0.34 -3.42 8.29
CA ARG A 361 1.71 -3.15 8.72
C ARG A 361 2.61 -4.28 8.24
N ALA A 362 3.88 -3.99 7.98
CA ALA A 362 4.83 -4.97 7.46
C ALA A 362 4.80 -6.29 8.26
N ASP A 363 4.82 -6.20 9.60
CA ASP A 363 4.79 -7.36 10.50
C ASP A 363 3.47 -8.15 10.45
N ASP A 364 2.36 -7.48 10.09
CA ASP A 364 1.03 -8.07 10.03
C ASP A 364 0.74 -8.73 8.66
N ARG A 365 1.50 -8.43 7.61
CA ARG A 365 1.21 -8.87 6.22
C ARG A 365 1.14 -10.39 6.07
N LEU A 366 1.96 -11.14 6.80
CA LEU A 366 1.98 -12.61 6.79
C LEU A 366 1.61 -13.23 8.15
N ALA A 367 1.32 -12.42 9.16
CA ALA A 367 0.91 -12.89 10.48
C ALA A 367 -0.55 -13.33 10.47
N CYS A 368 -0.84 -14.48 11.07
CA CYS A 368 -2.22 -14.88 11.34
C CYS A 368 -2.73 -14.10 12.56
N SER A 369 -3.64 -13.16 12.35
CA SER A 369 -4.26 -12.39 13.42
C SER A 369 -5.73 -12.12 13.11
N PRO A 370 -6.63 -13.09 13.31
CA PRO A 370 -8.06 -12.90 13.04
C PRO A 370 -8.64 -11.68 13.76
N ALA A 371 -8.15 -11.35 14.96
CA ALA A 371 -8.54 -10.15 15.68
C ALA A 371 -8.16 -8.85 14.96
N THR A 372 -6.93 -8.76 14.41
CA THR A 372 -6.50 -7.60 13.61
C THR A 372 -7.36 -7.46 12.34
N PHE A 373 -7.65 -8.58 11.68
CA PHE A 373 -8.33 -8.59 10.38
C PHE A 373 -9.86 -8.60 10.44
N ALA A 374 -10.44 -8.74 11.64
CA ALA A 374 -11.89 -8.69 11.87
C ALA A 374 -12.53 -7.39 11.34
N GLY A 375 -11.84 -6.25 11.52
CA GLY A 375 -12.30 -4.93 11.06
C GLY A 375 -11.41 -4.29 9.99
N PHE A 376 -10.34 -4.96 9.55
CA PHE A 376 -9.40 -4.41 8.57
C PHE A 376 -10.08 -4.19 7.21
N LYS A 377 -9.77 -3.09 6.52
CA LYS A 377 -10.24 -2.81 5.17
C LYS A 377 -9.04 -2.51 4.29
N GLY A 378 -8.99 -3.11 3.11
CA GLY A 378 -7.87 -3.00 2.19
C GLY A 378 -7.44 -4.33 1.61
N ILE A 379 -6.14 -4.58 1.50
CA ILE A 379 -5.60 -5.77 0.84
C ILE A 379 -4.96 -6.68 1.89
N ALA A 380 -5.49 -7.89 2.04
CA ALA A 380 -4.98 -8.91 2.95
C ALA A 380 -4.62 -10.17 2.16
N THR A 381 -4.20 -11.21 2.88
CA THR A 381 -3.93 -12.52 2.30
C THR A 381 -4.48 -13.65 3.16
N HIS A 382 -4.62 -14.85 2.58
CA HIS A 382 -5.23 -16.00 3.25
C HIS A 382 -4.56 -16.32 4.60
N ALA A 383 -3.23 -16.20 4.68
CA ALA A 383 -2.48 -16.45 5.90
C ALA A 383 -2.83 -15.52 7.07
N ASN A 384 -3.47 -14.38 6.81
CA ASN A 384 -3.93 -13.48 7.88
C ASN A 384 -5.09 -14.06 8.67
N PHE A 385 -5.91 -14.90 8.04
CA PHE A 385 -7.12 -15.48 8.60
C PHE A 385 -6.91 -16.90 9.12
N ARG A 386 -5.91 -17.60 8.59
CA ARG A 386 -5.67 -19.01 8.89
C ARG A 386 -4.20 -19.31 9.19
N PRO A 387 -3.88 -19.98 10.31
CA PRO A 387 -2.50 -20.27 10.69
C PRO A 387 -1.88 -21.41 9.86
N ASP A 388 -2.71 -22.27 9.26
CA ASP A 388 -2.27 -23.41 8.45
C ASP A 388 -1.97 -23.04 6.98
N LYS A 389 -2.27 -21.80 6.58
CA LYS A 389 -2.07 -21.31 5.21
C LYS A 389 -0.72 -20.65 5.02
N TRP A 390 -0.18 -20.72 3.80
CA TRP A 390 1.08 -20.07 3.45
C TRP A 390 0.88 -18.88 2.51
N ASP A 391 -0.32 -18.70 1.98
CA ASP A 391 -0.62 -17.69 0.98
C ASP A 391 -0.57 -16.28 1.58
N ILE A 392 -0.04 -15.29 0.87
CA ILE A 392 0.58 -15.34 -0.47
C ILE A 392 2.09 -15.60 -0.40
N GLY A 393 2.61 -15.72 0.82
CA GLY A 393 3.98 -16.06 1.10
C GLY A 393 4.96 -14.88 0.98
N PRO A 394 6.19 -15.07 1.45
CA PRO A 394 7.23 -14.04 1.49
C PRO A 394 7.83 -13.71 0.12
N ALA A 395 7.62 -14.55 -0.90
CA ALA A 395 8.11 -14.29 -2.26
C ALA A 395 7.24 -13.27 -3.03
N PHE A 396 6.11 -12.86 -2.47
CA PHE A 396 5.25 -11.85 -3.07
C PHE A 396 5.81 -10.44 -2.86
N GLY A 397 6.00 -9.70 -3.95
CA GLY A 397 6.46 -8.31 -3.93
C GLY A 397 5.33 -7.35 -3.54
N TRP A 398 5.10 -7.12 -2.25
CA TRP A 398 4.05 -6.23 -1.75
C TRP A 398 4.16 -4.79 -2.27
N ASP A 399 5.39 -4.33 -2.49
CA ASP A 399 5.75 -3.05 -3.09
C ASP A 399 5.27 -2.90 -4.55
N ARG A 400 5.14 -4.02 -5.27
CA ARG A 400 4.67 -4.04 -6.67
C ARG A 400 3.21 -3.66 -6.83
N LEU A 401 2.43 -3.67 -5.74
CA LEU A 401 1.03 -3.24 -5.78
C LEU A 401 0.88 -1.73 -6.00
N GLY A 402 1.93 -0.92 -5.80
CA GLY A 402 1.90 0.52 -6.07
C GLY A 402 0.84 1.28 -5.27
N LEU A 403 0.55 0.83 -4.04
CA LEU A 403 -0.47 1.36 -3.14
C LEU A 403 0.10 2.29 -2.08
#